data_AF-A0A968MJZ9-F1
#
_entry.id   AF-A0A968MJZ9-F1
#
_cell.length_a   1.000
_cell.length_b   1.000
_cell.length_c   1.000
_cell.angle_alpha   90.00
_cell.angle_beta   90.00
_cell.angle_gamma   90.00
#
_symmetry.space_group_name_H-M   'P 1'
#
loop_
_entity.id
_entity.type
_entity.pdbx_description
1 polymer ?
#
loop_
_entity_poly.entity_id
_entity_poly.type
_entity_poly.pdbx_seq_one_letter_code
_entity_poly.pdbx_strand_id
1 'polypeptide(L)'
;MKKLLFLLFLISSTVTFSQKVSHVHFEQVGQQIEINYKLTGAKYYQVFYVEVFVSTDGGNTYFGPLKRITGDIGTDVKEGNKKSSLGCFSRNTRFRRSGCI
;
A
#
# COMPACT_ATOMS: atom_id res chain seq x y z
N MET A 1 -7.93 6.07 46.78
CA MET A 1 -7.16 5.03 46.08
C MET A 1 -7.86 4.46 44.84
N LYS A 2 -9.16 4.08 44.88
CA LYS A 2 -9.90 3.59 43.70
C LYS A 2 -9.92 4.55 42.49
N LYS A 3 -10.11 5.85 42.73
CA LYS A 3 -10.12 6.88 41.66
C LYS A 3 -8.76 7.06 40.96
N LEU A 4 -7.65 6.81 41.67
CA LEU A 4 -6.31 6.88 41.12
C LEU A 4 -5.99 5.68 40.21
N LEU A 5 -6.44 4.48 40.60
CA LEU A 5 -6.36 3.28 39.75
C LEU A 5 -7.17 3.44 38.45
N PHE A 6 -8.36 4.04 38.56
CA PHE A 6 -9.21 4.30 37.39
C PHE A 6 -8.55 5.30 36.42
N LEU A 7 -7.88 6.32 36.94
CA LEU A 7 -7.12 7.28 36.12
C LEU A 7 -5.91 6.63 35.43
N LEU A 8 -5.19 5.73 36.14
CA LEU A 8 -4.04 5.01 35.57
C LEU A 8 -4.44 4.08 34.41
N PHE A 9 -5.61 3.43 34.52
CA PHE A 9 -6.17 2.57 33.48
C PHE A 9 -6.51 3.34 32.18
N LEU A 10 -7.04 4.57 32.31
CA LEU A 10 -7.38 5.42 31.15
C LEU A 10 -6.15 5.96 30.41
N ILE A 11 -5.01 6.12 31.09
CA ILE A 11 -3.78 6.66 30.48
C ILE A 11 -3.07 5.56 29.65
N SER A 12 -3.20 4.29 30.05
CA SER A 12 -2.57 3.13 29.39
C SER A 12 -3.05 2.88 27.96
N SER A 13 -4.24 3.36 27.57
CA SER A 13 -4.83 3.06 26.25
C SER A 13 -4.32 3.95 25.11
N THR A 14 -3.44 4.92 25.38
CA THR A 14 -3.09 5.97 24.40
C THR A 14 -1.89 5.66 23.50
N VAL A 15 -1.20 4.52 23.68
CA VAL A 15 -0.03 4.15 22.86
C VAL A 15 -0.37 3.09 21.81
N THR A 16 -1.18 3.47 20.82
CA THR A 16 -1.44 2.62 19.64
C THR A 16 -0.42 2.93 18.54
N PHE A 17 0.49 1.99 18.26
CA PHE A 17 1.29 2.01 17.05
C PHE A 17 0.47 1.40 15.91
N SER A 18 0.18 2.21 14.88
CA SER A 18 -0.56 1.81 13.68
C SER A 18 0.39 1.55 12.51
N GLN A 19 -0.08 0.77 11.52
CA GLN A 19 0.69 0.56 10.29
C GLN A 19 0.92 1.87 9.55
N LYS A 20 2.12 2.01 8.98
CA LYS A 20 2.48 3.19 8.18
C LYS A 20 3.08 2.77 6.84
N VAL A 21 2.43 3.22 5.78
CA VAL A 21 2.94 3.17 4.41
C VAL A 21 3.61 4.50 4.09
N SER A 22 4.83 4.47 3.59
CA SER A 22 5.59 5.68 3.24
C SER A 22 6.45 5.46 2.01
N HIS A 23 7.01 6.55 1.46
CA HIS A 23 7.90 6.51 0.30
C HIS A 23 7.25 5.79 -0.90
N VAL A 24 5.95 6.01 -1.10
CA VAL A 24 5.23 5.46 -2.25
C VAL A 24 5.71 6.20 -3.49
N HIS A 25 6.42 5.48 -4.35
CA HIS A 25 6.93 5.97 -5.61
C HIS A 25 6.58 4.96 -6.69
N PHE A 26 6.20 5.45 -7.86
CA PHE A 26 5.95 4.60 -9.01
C PHE A 26 6.66 5.16 -10.23
N GLU A 27 7.21 4.26 -11.04
CA GLU A 27 7.92 4.60 -12.26
C GLU A 27 7.59 3.60 -13.36
N GLN A 28 7.59 4.07 -14.60
CA GLN A 28 7.42 3.20 -15.76
C GLN A 28 8.78 2.67 -16.21
N VAL A 29 8.98 1.37 -16.09
CA VAL A 29 10.17 0.66 -16.57
C VAL A 29 9.76 -0.16 -17.80
N GLY A 30 9.99 0.39 -18.98
CA GLY A 30 9.60 -0.22 -20.26
C GLY A 30 8.08 -0.38 -20.37
N GLN A 31 7.61 -1.64 -20.41
CA GLN A 31 6.19 -2.01 -20.44
C GLN A 31 5.68 -2.46 -19.07
N GLN A 32 6.33 -2.06 -17.98
CA GLN A 32 5.90 -2.34 -16.62
C GLN A 32 5.84 -1.05 -15.80
N ILE A 33 4.91 -0.98 -14.86
CA ILE A 33 4.89 0.03 -13.79
C ILE A 33 5.48 -0.64 -12.55
N GLU A 34 6.58 -0.09 -12.04
CA GLU A 34 7.13 -0.49 -10.76
C GLU A 34 6.59 0.42 -9.65
N ILE A 35 6.18 -0.19 -8.54
CA ILE A 35 5.65 0.48 -7.36
C ILE A 35 6.57 0.13 -6.20
N ASN A 36 7.24 1.14 -5.67
CA ASN A 36 8.12 1.06 -4.52
C ASN A 36 7.42 1.70 -3.32
N TYR A 37 7.43 1.03 -2.18
CA TYR A 37 6.86 1.57 -0.94
C TYR A 37 7.55 0.96 0.27
N LYS A 38 7.38 1.59 1.43
CA LYS A 38 7.94 1.13 2.70
C LYS A 38 6.81 0.90 3.69
N LEU A 39 6.70 -0.34 4.17
CA LEU A 39 5.81 -0.73 5.27
C LEU A 39 6.58 -0.67 6.58
N THR A 40 6.00 0.00 7.57
CA THR A 40 6.56 0.14 8.92
C THR A 40 5.47 0.03 9.97
N GLY A 41 5.86 -0.28 11.21
CA GLY A 41 4.93 -0.40 12.32
C GLY A 41 4.36 -1.81 12.47
N ALA A 42 5.03 -2.84 11.95
CA ALA A 42 4.67 -4.22 12.25
C ALA A 42 5.23 -4.63 13.62
N LYS A 43 4.49 -5.48 14.33
CA LYS A 43 5.06 -6.29 15.43
C LYS A 43 5.81 -7.50 14.86
N TYR A 44 6.68 -8.13 15.65
CA TYR A 44 7.59 -9.22 15.22
C TYR A 44 6.93 -10.38 14.44
N TYR A 45 5.66 -10.68 14.69
CA TYR A 45 4.88 -11.72 13.99
C TYR A 45 3.70 -11.18 13.16
N GLN A 46 3.65 -9.87 12.95
CA GLN A 46 2.58 -9.24 12.20
C GLN A 46 2.91 -9.23 10.71
N VAL A 47 1.94 -9.68 9.92
CA VAL A 47 1.95 -9.58 8.47
C VAL A 47 0.86 -8.64 8.00
N PHE A 48 1.03 -8.10 6.80
CA PHE A 48 0.09 -7.20 6.15
C PHE A 48 -0.60 -7.90 4.99
N TYR A 49 -1.85 -7.48 4.76
CA TYR A 49 -2.55 -7.71 3.52
C TYR A 49 -2.43 -6.45 2.65
N VAL A 50 -1.86 -6.60 1.46
CA VAL A 50 -1.60 -5.49 0.54
C VAL A 50 -2.42 -5.68 -0.74
N GLU A 51 -3.17 -4.64 -1.11
CA GLU A 51 -3.90 -4.56 -2.38
C GLU A 51 -3.53 -3.27 -3.11
N VAL A 52 -3.52 -3.34 -4.44
CA VAL A 52 -3.19 -2.20 -5.29
C VAL A 52 -4.40 -1.80 -6.12
N PHE A 53 -4.68 -0.50 -6.10
CA PHE A 53 -5.74 0.14 -6.87
C PHE A 53 -5.11 1.20 -7.79
N VAL A 54 -5.71 1.42 -8.96
CA VAL A 54 -5.26 2.41 -9.94
C VAL A 54 -6.35 3.44 -10.17
N SER A 55 -5.95 4.70 -10.32
CA SER A 55 -6.85 5.78 -10.75
C SER A 55 -6.38 6.30 -12.11
N THR A 56 -7.30 6.42 -13.04
CA THR A 56 -7.04 6.98 -14.38
C THR A 56 -7.59 8.40 -14.55
N ASP A 57 -8.16 8.97 -13.49
CA ASP A 57 -8.85 10.26 -13.49
C ASP A 57 -8.24 11.26 -12.48
N GLY A 58 -6.97 11.08 -12.15
CA GLY A 58 -6.23 11.96 -11.24
C GLY A 58 -6.57 11.77 -9.76
N GLY A 59 -7.15 10.64 -9.38
CA GLY A 59 -7.46 10.28 -7.99
C GLY A 59 -8.93 10.46 -7.61
N ASN A 60 -9.83 10.69 -8.55
CA ASN A 60 -11.26 10.84 -8.27
C ASN A 60 -11.95 9.48 -8.09
N THR A 61 -11.56 8.50 -8.90
CA THR A 61 -12.02 7.11 -8.80
C THR A 61 -10.86 6.14 -8.83
N TYR A 62 -11.04 5.01 -8.15
CA TYR A 62 -10.03 3.95 -8.03
C TYR A 62 -10.62 2.62 -8.51
N PHE A 63 -9.92 1.97 -9.43
CA PHE A 63 -10.22 0.65 -9.96
C PHE A 63 -9.27 -0.38 -9.36
N GLY A 64 -9.79 -1.50 -8.88
CA GLY A 64 -8.99 -2.57 -8.29
C GLY A 64 -9.86 -3.56 -7.50
N PRO A 65 -9.23 -4.51 -6.79
CA PRO A 65 -7.78 -4.72 -6.72
C PRO A 65 -7.21 -5.27 -8.04
N LEU A 66 -6.00 -4.83 -8.40
CA LEU A 66 -5.33 -5.29 -9.62
C LEU A 66 -4.94 -6.77 -9.51
N LYS A 67 -5.42 -7.60 -10.45
CA LYS A 67 -5.19 -9.06 -10.44
C LYS A 67 -3.88 -9.51 -11.10
N ARG A 68 -3.26 -8.66 -11.93
CA ARG A 68 -2.05 -8.98 -12.72
C ARG A 68 -0.82 -8.23 -12.23
N ILE A 69 -0.61 -8.25 -10.93
CA ILE A 69 0.52 -7.60 -10.28
C ILE A 69 1.38 -8.66 -9.61
N THR A 70 2.69 -8.50 -9.70
CA THR A 70 3.68 -9.43 -9.13
C THR A 70 4.55 -8.71 -8.11
N GLY A 71 5.00 -9.42 -7.06
CA GLY A 71 5.85 -8.85 -6.01
C GLY A 71 5.19 -8.93 -4.63
N ASP A 72 5.48 -7.95 -3.77
CA ASP A 72 5.08 -7.89 -2.37
C ASP A 72 3.57 -7.58 -2.12
N ILE A 73 2.66 -8.31 -2.78
CA ILE A 73 1.21 -8.07 -2.74
C ILE A 73 0.45 -9.31 -2.27
N GLY A 74 -0.72 -9.11 -1.67
CA GLY A 74 -1.55 -10.17 -1.13
C GLY A 74 -1.34 -10.35 0.37
N THR A 75 -1.54 -11.57 0.87
CA THR A 75 -1.36 -11.90 2.29
C THR A 75 0.12 -12.08 2.62
N ASP A 76 0.44 -12.09 3.92
CA ASP A 76 1.75 -12.47 4.45
C ASP A 76 2.92 -11.52 4.11
N VAL A 77 2.62 -10.28 3.72
CA VAL A 77 3.64 -9.26 3.43
C VAL A 77 4.23 -8.74 4.74
N LYS A 78 5.55 -8.87 4.91
CA LYS A 78 6.26 -8.39 6.10
C LYS A 78 6.56 -6.89 6.02
N GLU A 79 7.07 -6.30 7.11
CA GLU A 79 7.58 -4.93 7.07
C GLU A 79 8.85 -4.77 6.22
N GLY A 80 9.24 -3.51 5.99
CA GLY A 80 10.45 -3.13 5.26
C GLY A 80 10.15 -2.47 3.92
N ASN A 81 11.20 -2.32 3.10
CA ASN A 81 11.07 -1.87 1.73
C ASN A 81 10.40 -2.96 0.90
N LYS A 82 9.50 -2.56 0.00
CA LYS A 82 8.68 -3.43 -0.81
C LYS A 82 8.65 -2.93 -2.25
N LYS A 83 8.63 -3.87 -3.17
CA LYS A 83 8.61 -3.61 -4.60
C LYS A 83 7.60 -4.51 -5.28
N SER A 84 6.75 -3.91 -6.10
CA SER A 84 5.77 -4.64 -6.90
C SER A 84 5.78 -4.13 -8.33
N SER A 85 5.55 -5.02 -9.28
CA SER A 85 5.54 -4.71 -10.70
C SER A 85 4.19 -5.09 -11.32
N LEU A 86 3.61 -4.14 -12.04
CA LEU A 86 2.40 -4.30 -12.82
C LEU A 86 2.78 -4.32 -14.29
N GLY A 87 2.37 -5.36 -15.02
CA GLY A 87 2.49 -5.36 -16.48
C GLY A 87 1.60 -4.29 -17.09
N CYS A 88 2.14 -3.41 -17.93
CA CYS A 88 1.36 -2.40 -18.63
C CYS A 88 0.48 -3.07 -19.68
N PHE A 89 -0.83 -3.01 -19.48
CA PHE A 89 -1.77 -3.39 -20.52
C PHE A 89 -2.02 -2.18 -21.41
N SER A 90 -1.47 -2.18 -22.63
CA SER A 90 -1.82 -1.20 -23.66
C SER A 90 -3.28 -1.39 -24.04
N ARG A 91 -4.19 -0.62 -23.43
CA ARG A 91 -5.55 -0.48 -23.96
C ARG A 91 -5.44 0.32 -25.25
N ASN A 92 -5.52 -0.39 -26.37
CA ASN A 92 -5.60 0.19 -27.70
C ASN A 92 -6.97 0.89 -27.87
N THR A 93 -7.14 2.03 -27.23
CA THR A 93 -8.24 2.97 -27.49
C THR A 93 -7.63 4.28 -27.94
N ARG A 94 -7.34 4.32 -29.24
CA ARG A 94 -7.32 5.49 -30.14
C ARG A 94 -7.38 6.86 -29.45
N PHE A 95 -6.34 7.23 -28.69
CA PHE A 95 -6.02 8.60 -28.32
C PHE A 95 -4.52 8.69 -28.15
N ARG A 96 -3.92 9.68 -28.82
CA ARG A 96 -2.48 9.95 -28.84
C ARG A 96 -1.98 10.24 -27.42
N ARG A 97 -1.41 9.23 -26.79
CA ARG A 97 -0.18 9.22 -25.98
C ARG A 97 -0.13 7.87 -25.27
N SER A 98 0.81 7.04 -25.70
CA SER A 98 1.06 5.71 -25.16
C SER A 98 1.58 5.83 -23.72
N GLY A 99 0.66 5.92 -22.76
CA GLY A 99 0.96 5.81 -21.34
C GLY A 99 0.69 4.39 -20.88
N CYS A 100 1.53 3.87 -19.98
CA CYS A 100 1.07 2.86 -19.06
C CYS A 100 -0.09 3.44 -18.24
N ILE A 101 -1.07 2.57 -17.93
CA ILE A 101 -2.41 2.88 -17.39
C ILE A 101 -2.35 3.88 -16.23
#